data_AF-A0A1B6F3D8-F1
#
_entry.id   AF-A0A1B6F3D8-F1
#
_cell.length_a   1.000
_cell.length_b   1.000
_cell.length_c   1.000
_cell.angle_alpha   90.00
_cell.angle_beta   90.00
_cell.angle_gamma   90.00
#
_symmetry.space_group_name_H-M   'P 1'
#
loop_
_entity.id
_entity.type
_entity.pdbx_description
1 polymer ?
#
loop_
_entity_poly.entity_id
_entity_poly.type
_entity_poly.pdbx_seq_one_letter_code
_entity_poly.pdbx_strand_id
1 'polypeptide(L)'
;HIYSPLGLPEYIRLSVEELDTLWQCLAGDPECSDEFFSWLLRQVKSKDQHALRQETLRHLYSKKLPTLPPETISMTALDLYQQLCNMARGSTAHLDTPNMDHLWKIALRVNNTDVSMAAIQYLNIYYMGRQLEQESEFVCQCMANLTQATQDLHTNEEASLLCIQRALLLLNTHLDTFKRRYAYHLRRWTIEGHSLGSHVIGERERGAQLRIVVQPAGVQDKVSIELLTTDYVAELRAEVTVWWESLHSKPSVNDGPIRIITQGQELTTEFDEKTLGEIGFKDMQMVYISVGASRQKKRGDPNDTPSVLPPPPRECLPTLLLLLPNYFEQLFKLMQTLSAMKTQVKGGHHIPHTKAQVLSRRVWDILTLLPTSPTLLDGFQKLDCESKLQHLLDPASPQKLMYSLYIVESLNRNSNLHKKTQVIGDEENMNESPWSEMFVQNGGLRHLFDIFMSGVLQVPGGSEWQQDCLACLLKLLCQLGMTHTTDDSATNKNKRKRCTKSDKMVIPKLSQPMVQLMNIETVIPRLTSILYEASMPRDPNHYKTGFWGRAQVVQYAMALIVSWAYTVSGVREALYTEEQFHTWLRRLVLEE
;
A
#
# COMPACT_ATOMS: atom_id res chain seq x y z
N HIS A 1 15.09 -18.26 45.48
CA HIS A 1 15.39 -19.71 45.59
C HIS A 1 14.17 -20.63 45.52
N ILE A 2 12.93 -20.17 45.79
CA ILE A 2 11.70 -21.00 45.73
C ILE A 2 11.25 -21.35 44.29
N TYR A 3 11.72 -20.61 43.27
CA TYR A 3 11.32 -20.80 41.86
C TYR A 3 12.44 -21.35 40.95
N SER A 4 13.45 -21.99 41.54
CA SER A 4 14.47 -22.75 40.81
C SER A 4 13.91 -24.14 40.45
N PRO A 5 14.26 -24.72 39.28
CA PRO A 5 13.95 -26.13 38.97
C PRO A 5 14.56 -27.11 40.00
N LEU A 6 15.44 -26.64 40.87
CA LEU A 6 16.07 -27.41 41.95
C LEU A 6 15.32 -27.34 43.30
N GLY A 7 14.19 -26.63 43.41
CA GLY A 7 13.57 -26.30 44.71
C GLY A 7 12.12 -26.75 44.93
N LEU A 8 11.38 -27.12 43.89
CA LEU A 8 10.03 -27.66 44.03
C LEU A 8 10.10 -29.19 43.89
N PRO A 9 9.66 -29.96 44.89
CA PRO A 9 9.58 -31.40 44.75
C PRO A 9 8.81 -31.81 43.48
N GLU A 10 9.30 -32.82 42.76
CA GLU A 10 8.72 -33.32 41.49
C GLU A 10 7.25 -33.78 41.61
N TYR A 11 6.76 -33.97 42.84
CA TYR A 11 5.38 -34.34 43.13
C TYR A 11 4.41 -33.16 43.31
N ILE A 12 4.88 -31.92 43.32
CA ILE A 12 4.00 -30.75 43.50
C ILE A 12 3.07 -30.64 42.29
N ARG A 13 1.77 -30.64 42.56
CA ARG A 13 0.70 -30.49 41.57
C ARG A 13 -0.27 -29.46 42.10
N LEU A 14 -0.28 -28.28 41.50
CA LEU A 14 -1.14 -27.19 41.95
C LEU A 14 -2.61 -27.53 41.67
N SER A 15 -3.47 -27.24 42.65
CA SER A 15 -4.91 -27.11 42.44
C SER A 15 -5.22 -25.75 41.78
N VAL A 16 -6.46 -25.59 41.31
CA VAL A 16 -6.94 -24.29 40.79
C VAL A 16 -6.90 -23.21 41.88
N GLU A 17 -7.26 -23.54 43.12
CA GLU A 17 -7.26 -22.60 44.25
C GLU A 17 -5.85 -22.17 44.65
N GLU A 18 -4.88 -23.09 44.60
CA GLU A 18 -3.47 -22.80 44.87
C GLU A 18 -2.87 -21.91 43.77
N LEU A 19 -3.20 -22.18 42.50
CA LEU A 19 -2.81 -21.31 41.39
C LEU A 19 -3.43 -19.91 41.55
N ASP A 20 -4.68 -19.81 41.97
CA ASP A 20 -5.36 -18.53 42.20
C ASP A 20 -4.67 -17.71 43.30
N THR A 21 -4.26 -18.38 44.37
CA THR A 21 -3.53 -17.75 45.47
C THR A 21 -2.18 -17.22 44.99
N LEU A 22 -1.41 -18.03 44.26
CA LEU A 22 -0.13 -17.60 43.67
C LEU A 22 -0.32 -16.43 42.70
N TRP A 23 -1.36 -16.50 41.86
CA TRP A 23 -1.67 -15.45 40.90
C TRP A 23 -2.00 -14.12 41.59
N GLN A 24 -2.83 -14.15 42.63
CA GLN A 24 -3.18 -12.95 43.40
C GLN A 24 -1.97 -12.32 44.09
N CYS A 25 -1.03 -13.13 44.57
CA CYS A 25 0.16 -12.63 45.24
C CYS A 25 1.23 -12.10 44.27
N LEU A 26 1.39 -12.71 43.08
CA LEU A 26 2.59 -12.51 42.26
C LEU A 26 2.31 -11.86 40.90
N ALA A 27 1.15 -12.10 40.28
CA ALA A 27 0.94 -11.71 38.88
C ALA A 27 0.86 -10.18 38.68
N GLY A 28 0.46 -9.43 39.71
CA GLY A 28 0.41 -7.97 39.71
C GLY A 28 1.57 -7.30 40.44
N ASP A 29 2.51 -8.07 40.99
CA ASP A 29 3.63 -7.52 41.76
C ASP A 29 4.73 -6.96 40.82
N PRO A 30 5.17 -5.70 40.99
CA PRO A 30 6.10 -5.06 40.07
C PRO A 30 7.52 -5.66 40.10
N GLU A 31 7.90 -6.37 41.17
CA GLU A 31 9.23 -6.97 41.30
C GLU A 31 9.23 -8.45 40.86
N CYS A 32 8.19 -9.21 41.24
CA CYS A 32 8.18 -10.67 41.12
C CYS A 32 7.35 -11.22 39.95
N SER A 33 6.50 -10.40 39.30
CA SER A 33 5.55 -10.87 38.27
C SER A 33 6.22 -11.59 37.10
N ASP A 34 7.31 -11.04 36.56
CA ASP A 34 8.03 -11.63 35.44
C ASP A 34 8.72 -12.94 35.79
N GLU A 35 9.20 -13.09 37.01
CA GLU A 35 9.81 -14.31 37.51
C GLU A 35 8.76 -15.40 37.69
N PHE A 36 7.56 -15.02 38.15
CA PHE A 36 6.40 -15.91 38.22
C PHE A 36 5.94 -16.35 36.81
N PHE A 37 5.82 -15.42 35.86
CA PHE A 37 5.47 -15.76 34.47
C PHE A 37 6.54 -16.64 33.81
N SER A 38 7.82 -16.39 34.08
CA SER A 38 8.94 -17.21 33.62
C SER A 38 8.86 -18.63 34.17
N TRP A 39 8.52 -18.78 35.46
CA TRP A 39 8.28 -20.08 36.07
C TRP A 39 7.11 -20.82 35.41
N LEU A 40 5.96 -20.16 35.23
CA LEU A 40 4.81 -20.73 34.52
C LEU A 40 5.17 -21.14 33.09
N LEU A 41 5.87 -20.28 32.35
CA LEU A 41 6.29 -20.53 30.97
C LEU A 41 7.18 -21.78 30.87
N ARG A 42 8.10 -21.99 31.82
CA ARG A 42 8.92 -23.21 31.89
C ARG A 42 8.07 -24.45 32.14
N GLN A 43 7.06 -24.36 32.99
CA GLN A 43 6.12 -25.47 33.25
C GLN A 43 5.34 -25.84 31.99
N VAL A 44 4.86 -24.84 31.24
CA VAL A 44 4.12 -25.03 29.99
C VAL A 44 5.01 -25.61 28.87
N LYS A 45 6.28 -25.19 28.79
CA LYS A 45 7.24 -25.70 27.79
C LYS A 45 7.81 -27.08 28.14
N SER A 46 7.80 -27.47 29.42
CA SER A 46 8.28 -28.77 29.85
C SER A 46 7.36 -29.90 29.38
N LYS A 47 7.93 -31.04 28.98
CA LYS A 47 7.16 -32.24 28.59
C LYS A 47 6.45 -32.89 29.77
N ASP A 48 7.03 -32.77 30.97
CA ASP A 48 6.54 -33.46 32.16
C ASP A 48 5.40 -32.71 32.85
N GLN A 49 5.25 -31.40 32.58
CA GLN A 49 4.20 -30.51 33.10
C GLN A 49 3.87 -30.75 34.59
N HIS A 50 4.88 -31.04 35.40
CA HIS A 50 4.68 -31.67 36.72
C HIS A 50 3.80 -30.82 37.64
N ALA A 51 3.95 -29.49 37.60
CA ALA A 51 3.22 -28.57 38.47
C ALA A 51 1.81 -28.18 37.98
N LEU A 52 1.58 -28.15 36.66
CA LEU A 52 0.35 -27.63 36.06
C LEU A 52 -0.39 -28.74 35.31
N ARG A 53 -1.49 -29.21 35.89
CA ARG A 53 -2.42 -30.15 35.22
C ARG A 53 -3.23 -29.44 34.15
N GLN A 54 -3.87 -30.23 33.29
CA GLN A 54 -4.77 -29.76 32.25
C GLN A 54 -5.84 -28.77 32.74
N GLU A 55 -6.48 -29.04 33.89
CA GLU A 55 -7.49 -28.16 34.48
C GLU A 55 -6.89 -26.80 34.90
N THR A 56 -5.72 -26.81 35.54
CA THR A 56 -5.01 -25.57 35.90
C THR A 56 -4.50 -24.81 34.69
N LEU A 57 -4.06 -25.49 33.62
CA LEU A 57 -3.68 -24.86 32.35
C LEU A 57 -4.90 -24.21 31.67
N ARG A 58 -6.05 -24.88 31.66
CA ARG A 58 -7.31 -24.33 31.13
C ARG A 58 -7.74 -23.10 31.92
N HIS A 59 -7.64 -23.14 33.24
CA HIS A 59 -7.98 -22.00 34.10
C HIS A 59 -7.00 -20.83 33.94
N LEU A 60 -5.69 -21.11 33.93
CA LEU A 60 -4.65 -20.11 33.66
C LEU A 60 -4.92 -19.38 32.34
N TYR A 61 -5.21 -20.16 31.29
CA TYR A 61 -5.42 -19.66 29.95
C TYR A 61 -6.74 -18.89 29.78
N SER A 62 -7.86 -19.45 30.20
CA SER A 62 -9.19 -18.88 29.91
C SER A 62 -9.68 -17.89 30.96
N LYS A 63 -9.15 -17.94 32.19
CA LYS A 63 -9.63 -17.11 33.32
C LYS A 63 -8.59 -16.15 33.88
N LYS A 64 -7.30 -16.50 33.90
CA LYS A 64 -6.29 -15.66 34.56
C LYS A 64 -5.54 -14.74 33.62
N LEU A 65 -4.93 -15.27 32.56
CA LEU A 65 -4.21 -14.43 31.61
C LEU A 65 -5.03 -13.26 31.05
N PRO A 66 -6.32 -13.42 30.68
CA PRO A 66 -7.15 -12.32 30.21
C PRO A 66 -7.41 -11.21 31.24
N THR A 67 -7.14 -11.44 32.53
CA THR A 67 -7.28 -10.40 33.58
C THR A 67 -6.07 -9.50 33.69
N LEU A 68 -4.95 -9.83 33.03
CA LEU A 68 -3.80 -8.95 33.03
C LEU A 68 -4.14 -7.64 32.30
N PRO A 69 -3.66 -6.48 32.79
CA PRO A 69 -3.82 -5.22 32.08
C PRO A 69 -2.99 -5.23 30.78
N PRO A 70 -3.61 -5.08 29.59
CA PRO A 70 -2.90 -5.14 28.32
C PRO A 70 -1.84 -4.04 28.17
N GLU A 71 -2.02 -2.88 28.82
CA GLU A 71 -1.14 -1.72 28.76
C GLU A 71 0.26 -1.98 29.37
N THR A 72 0.37 -2.93 30.30
CA THR A 72 1.60 -3.16 31.09
C THR A 72 2.13 -4.60 30.99
N ILE A 73 1.55 -5.42 30.10
CA ILE A 73 2.01 -6.79 29.92
C ILE A 73 3.49 -6.84 29.47
N SER A 74 4.25 -7.74 30.06
CA SER A 74 5.66 -7.96 29.72
C SER A 74 5.82 -8.93 28.54
N MET A 75 7.04 -8.97 27.99
CA MET A 75 7.38 -9.95 26.95
C MET A 75 7.25 -11.40 27.49
N THR A 76 7.64 -11.64 28.74
CA THR A 76 7.55 -12.96 29.38
C THR A 76 6.10 -13.43 29.50
N ALA A 77 5.19 -12.53 29.90
CA ALA A 77 3.76 -12.83 29.99
C ALA A 77 3.13 -13.06 28.60
N LEU A 78 3.56 -12.28 27.59
CA LEU A 78 3.13 -12.49 26.20
C LEU A 78 3.59 -13.87 25.68
N ASP A 79 4.85 -14.25 25.91
CA ASP A 79 5.39 -15.56 25.50
C ASP A 79 4.61 -16.71 26.15
N LEU A 80 4.23 -16.58 27.42
CA LEU A 80 3.35 -17.52 28.12
C LEU A 80 1.98 -17.62 27.45
N TYR A 81 1.36 -16.49 27.13
CA TYR A 81 0.09 -16.45 26.42
C TYR A 81 0.18 -17.17 25.06
N GLN A 82 1.19 -16.82 24.24
CA GLN A 82 1.40 -17.40 22.92
C GLN A 82 1.63 -18.92 22.99
N GLN A 83 2.42 -19.39 23.95
CA GLN A 83 2.68 -20.81 24.14
C GLN A 83 1.39 -21.58 24.49
N LEU A 84 0.54 -21.04 25.36
CA LEU A 84 -0.74 -21.64 25.70
C LEU A 84 -1.72 -21.62 24.51
N CYS A 85 -1.74 -20.53 23.74
CA CYS A 85 -2.51 -20.49 22.49
C CYS A 85 -2.04 -21.57 21.50
N ASN A 86 -0.72 -21.79 21.36
CA ASN A 86 -0.16 -22.84 20.49
C ASN A 86 -0.64 -24.23 20.92
N MET A 87 -0.64 -24.51 22.22
CA MET A 87 -1.14 -25.77 22.77
C MET A 87 -2.64 -25.96 22.54
N ALA A 88 -3.42 -24.87 22.64
CA ALA A 88 -4.85 -24.90 22.34
C ALA A 88 -5.13 -25.21 20.86
N ARG A 89 -4.32 -24.67 19.94
CA ARG A 89 -4.44 -24.94 18.49
C ARG A 89 -4.03 -26.36 18.11
N GLY A 90 -3.01 -26.92 18.75
CA GLY A 90 -2.47 -28.23 18.41
C GLY A 90 -3.33 -29.43 18.87
N SER A 91 -4.51 -29.19 19.46
CA SER A 91 -5.40 -30.21 20.07
C SER A 91 -4.72 -31.13 21.09
N THR A 92 -3.50 -30.81 21.54
CA THR A 92 -2.71 -31.63 22.46
C THR A 92 -3.18 -31.49 23.91
N ALA A 93 -3.96 -30.45 24.23
CA ALA A 93 -4.33 -30.11 25.60
C ALA A 93 -5.86 -29.97 25.86
N HIS A 94 -6.74 -30.24 24.88
CA HIS A 94 -8.19 -29.94 24.94
C HIS A 94 -8.51 -28.57 25.58
N LEU A 95 -7.73 -27.54 25.26
CA LEU A 95 -8.03 -26.18 25.65
C LEU A 95 -9.11 -25.64 24.71
N ASP A 96 -9.98 -24.77 25.21
CA ASP A 96 -10.98 -24.11 24.38
C ASP A 96 -10.31 -23.26 23.30
N THR A 97 -11.02 -23.06 22.18
CA THR A 97 -10.55 -22.27 21.05
C THR A 97 -10.03 -20.92 21.55
N PRO A 98 -8.83 -20.47 21.11
CA PRO A 98 -8.27 -19.21 21.56
C PRO A 98 -9.23 -18.04 21.37
N ASN A 99 -9.64 -17.41 22.48
CA ASN A 99 -10.17 -16.06 22.38
C ASN A 99 -8.99 -15.11 22.19
N MET A 100 -8.92 -14.50 21.01
CA MET A 100 -7.84 -13.59 20.65
C MET A 100 -8.07 -12.16 21.17
N ASP A 101 -9.22 -11.85 21.78
CA ASP A 101 -9.59 -10.52 22.27
C ASP A 101 -8.50 -9.90 23.15
N HIS A 102 -7.93 -10.68 24.07
CA HIS A 102 -6.88 -10.18 24.94
C HIS A 102 -5.59 -9.89 24.17
N LEU A 103 -5.23 -10.75 23.21
CA LEU A 103 -4.06 -10.53 22.36
C LEU A 103 -4.23 -9.30 21.45
N TRP A 104 -5.42 -9.06 20.93
CA TRP A 104 -5.75 -7.80 20.23
C TRP A 104 -5.54 -6.58 21.13
N LYS A 105 -6.04 -6.63 22.37
CA LYS A 105 -5.82 -5.54 23.32
C LYS A 105 -4.33 -5.33 23.61
N ILE A 106 -3.56 -6.40 23.81
CA ILE A 106 -2.10 -6.32 24.00
C ILE A 106 -1.46 -5.65 22.78
N ALA A 107 -1.69 -6.20 21.59
CA ALA A 107 -1.10 -5.73 20.34
C ALA A 107 -1.35 -4.23 20.11
N LEU A 108 -2.53 -3.73 20.47
CA LEU A 108 -2.95 -2.36 20.21
C LEU A 108 -2.66 -1.39 21.37
N ARG A 109 -2.63 -1.84 22.64
CA ARG A 109 -2.62 -0.94 23.81
C ARG A 109 -1.38 -1.02 24.70
N VAL A 110 -0.56 -2.08 24.62
CA VAL A 110 0.64 -2.26 25.49
C VAL A 110 1.61 -1.08 25.43
N ASN A 111 2.22 -0.58 26.49
CA ASN A 111 3.11 0.60 26.35
C ASN A 111 4.43 0.28 25.63
N ASN A 112 4.91 -0.97 25.74
CA ASN A 112 6.15 -1.42 25.12
C ASN A 112 5.97 -1.77 23.64
N THR A 113 6.71 -1.09 22.76
CA THR A 113 6.67 -1.31 21.31
C THR A 113 7.08 -2.72 20.90
N ASP A 114 8.09 -3.32 21.52
CA ASP A 114 8.56 -4.66 21.16
C ASP A 114 7.51 -5.73 21.48
N VAL A 115 6.83 -5.58 22.63
CA VAL A 115 5.71 -6.46 23.02
C VAL A 115 4.53 -6.31 22.04
N SER A 116 4.22 -5.08 21.63
CA SER A 116 3.20 -4.82 20.59
C SER A 116 3.57 -5.50 19.27
N MET A 117 4.82 -5.36 18.81
CA MET A 117 5.31 -5.96 17.57
C MET A 117 5.24 -7.49 17.60
N ALA A 118 5.66 -8.12 18.70
CA ALA A 118 5.58 -9.56 18.87
C ALA A 118 4.13 -10.06 18.86
N ALA A 119 3.20 -9.33 19.50
CA ALA A 119 1.78 -9.65 19.48
C ALA A 119 1.16 -9.48 18.08
N ILE A 120 1.51 -8.41 17.35
CA ILE A 120 1.09 -8.17 15.96
C ILE A 120 1.57 -9.31 15.04
N GLN A 121 2.84 -9.71 15.16
CA GLN A 121 3.40 -10.81 14.38
C GLN A 121 2.66 -12.13 14.67
N TYR A 122 2.36 -12.41 15.94
CA TYR A 122 1.60 -13.60 16.30
C TYR A 122 0.17 -13.57 15.74
N LEU A 123 -0.52 -12.43 15.79
CA LEU A 123 -1.85 -12.27 15.17
C LEU A 123 -1.80 -12.53 13.67
N ASN A 124 -0.81 -11.97 12.96
CA ASN A 124 -0.64 -12.22 11.52
C ASN A 124 -0.44 -13.71 11.23
N ILE A 125 0.45 -14.38 11.95
CA ILE A 125 0.68 -15.82 11.80
C ILE A 125 -0.61 -16.62 12.10
N TYR A 126 -1.37 -16.22 13.13
CA TYR A 126 -2.60 -16.88 13.53
C TYR A 126 -3.69 -16.82 12.46
N TYR A 127 -3.95 -15.65 11.87
CA TYR A 127 -4.98 -15.48 10.85
C TYR A 127 -4.52 -16.03 9.49
N MET A 128 -3.28 -15.74 9.07
CA MET A 128 -2.73 -16.25 7.80
C MET A 128 -2.59 -17.78 7.78
N GLY A 129 -2.33 -18.41 8.93
CA GLY A 129 -2.22 -19.86 9.06
C GLY A 129 -3.51 -20.63 8.78
N ARG A 130 -4.66 -19.94 8.69
CA ARG A 130 -5.99 -20.53 8.43
C ARG A 130 -6.47 -20.38 6.99
N GLN A 131 -5.55 -20.19 6.03
CA GLN A 131 -5.88 -20.15 4.60
C GLN A 131 -7.03 -19.17 4.26
N LEU A 132 -7.06 -18.01 4.95
CA LEU A 132 -8.05 -16.93 4.79
C LEU A 132 -9.48 -17.26 5.25
N GLU A 133 -9.73 -18.37 5.96
CA GLU A 133 -11.07 -18.72 6.48
C GLU A 133 -11.63 -17.67 7.45
N GLN A 134 -10.75 -16.99 8.20
CA GLN A 134 -11.12 -15.98 9.20
C GLN A 134 -10.80 -14.54 8.73
N GLU A 135 -10.59 -14.33 7.42
CA GLU A 135 -10.12 -13.03 6.92
C GLU A 135 -11.15 -11.91 7.12
N SER A 136 -12.44 -12.22 6.93
CA SER A 136 -13.53 -11.27 7.17
C SER A 136 -13.59 -10.82 8.64
N GLU A 137 -13.36 -11.76 9.57
CA GLU A 137 -13.29 -11.47 11.00
C GLU A 137 -12.09 -10.56 11.33
N PHE A 138 -10.91 -10.87 10.78
CA PHE A 138 -9.70 -10.06 10.96
C PHE A 138 -9.90 -8.62 10.50
N VAL A 139 -10.41 -8.43 9.27
CA VAL A 139 -10.68 -7.10 8.70
C VAL A 139 -11.72 -6.36 9.54
N CYS A 140 -12.81 -7.04 9.92
CA CYS A 140 -13.85 -6.47 10.79
C CYS A 140 -13.25 -5.96 12.12
N GLN A 141 -12.43 -6.77 12.79
CA GLN A 141 -11.80 -6.41 14.07
C GLN A 141 -10.80 -5.26 13.91
N CYS A 142 -9.99 -5.23 12.84
CA CYS A 142 -9.12 -4.09 12.55
C CYS A 142 -9.93 -2.79 12.40
N MET A 143 -10.96 -2.82 11.56
CA MET A 143 -11.78 -1.64 11.24
C MET A 143 -12.62 -1.18 12.44
N ALA A 144 -13.10 -2.10 13.27
CA ALA A 144 -13.80 -1.78 14.52
C ALA A 144 -12.86 -1.08 15.52
N ASN A 145 -11.64 -1.58 15.71
CA ASN A 145 -10.66 -0.95 16.60
C ASN A 145 -10.24 0.44 16.10
N LEU A 146 -10.03 0.61 14.79
CA LEU A 146 -9.75 1.92 14.19
C LEU A 146 -10.90 2.89 14.40
N THR A 147 -12.14 2.45 14.17
CA THR A 147 -13.34 3.27 14.35
C THR A 147 -13.51 3.69 15.81
N GLN A 148 -13.38 2.76 16.75
CA GLN A 148 -13.47 3.04 18.18
C GLN A 148 -12.38 4.02 18.62
N ALA A 149 -11.11 3.78 18.26
CA ALA A 149 -10.02 4.67 18.63
C ALA A 149 -10.17 6.06 17.99
N THR A 150 -10.76 6.17 16.80
CA THR A 150 -11.08 7.48 16.18
C THR A 150 -12.12 8.23 17.00
N GLN A 151 -13.14 7.54 17.50
CA GLN A 151 -14.16 8.15 18.36
C GLN A 151 -13.55 8.62 19.68
N ASP A 152 -12.61 7.88 20.26
CA ASP A 152 -11.98 8.18 21.54
C ASP A 152 -10.85 9.23 21.48
N LEU A 153 -10.54 9.79 20.30
CA LEU A 153 -9.49 10.82 20.14
C LEU A 153 -9.73 12.06 21.02
N HIS A 154 -10.99 12.44 21.25
CA HIS A 154 -11.33 13.62 22.05
C HIS A 154 -11.22 13.39 23.57
N THR A 155 -11.30 12.13 24.03
CA THR A 155 -11.22 11.79 25.45
C THR A 155 -9.83 11.36 25.87
N ASN A 156 -9.11 10.62 25.02
CA ASN A 156 -7.78 10.12 25.29
C ASN A 156 -6.93 10.12 24.02
N GLU A 157 -6.46 11.31 23.64
CA GLU A 157 -5.72 11.53 22.38
C GLU A 157 -4.49 10.61 22.26
N GLU A 158 -3.64 10.54 23.29
CA GLU A 158 -2.38 9.81 23.21
C GLU A 158 -2.58 8.30 23.04
N ALA A 159 -3.45 7.70 23.87
CA ALA A 159 -3.76 6.28 23.79
C ALA A 159 -4.51 5.91 22.50
N SER A 160 -5.43 6.78 22.05
CA SER A 160 -6.16 6.60 20.79
C SER A 160 -5.23 6.65 19.58
N LEU A 161 -4.32 7.63 19.52
CA LEU A 161 -3.31 7.71 18.46
C LEU A 161 -2.35 6.52 18.48
N LEU A 162 -2.01 5.99 19.67
CA LEU A 162 -1.21 4.76 19.79
C LEU A 162 -1.96 3.52 19.27
N CYS A 163 -3.24 3.38 19.63
CA CYS A 163 -4.10 2.32 19.15
C CYS A 163 -4.26 2.36 17.61
N ILE A 164 -4.54 3.55 17.05
CA ILE A 164 -4.61 3.76 15.59
C ILE A 164 -3.29 3.38 14.92
N GLN A 165 -2.16 3.85 15.44
CA GLN A 165 -0.84 3.52 14.91
C GLN A 165 -0.62 2.01 14.81
N ARG A 166 -0.98 1.25 15.84
CA ARG A 166 -0.78 -0.19 15.89
C ARG A 166 -1.78 -0.98 15.07
N ALA A 167 -3.03 -0.52 15.00
CA ALA A 167 -4.04 -1.14 14.16
C ALA A 167 -3.69 -0.96 12.68
N LEU A 168 -3.21 0.23 12.27
CA LEU A 168 -2.71 0.45 10.91
C LEU A 168 -1.46 -0.39 10.62
N LEU A 169 -0.54 -0.52 11.57
CA LEU A 169 0.65 -1.36 11.41
C LEU A 169 0.29 -2.85 11.28
N LEU A 170 -0.62 -3.35 12.12
CA LEU A 170 -1.14 -4.71 12.04
C LEU A 170 -1.81 -4.96 10.69
N LEU A 171 -2.71 -4.07 10.26
CA LEU A 171 -3.37 -4.18 8.97
C LEU A 171 -2.36 -4.16 7.80
N ASN A 172 -1.42 -3.22 7.79
CA ASN A 172 -0.41 -3.12 6.74
C ASN A 172 0.48 -4.38 6.66
N THR A 173 1.01 -4.82 7.81
CA THR A 173 1.85 -6.04 7.86
C THR A 173 1.06 -7.30 7.48
N HIS A 174 -0.24 -7.32 7.74
CA HIS A 174 -1.13 -8.40 7.29
C HIS A 174 -1.27 -8.41 5.76
N LEU A 175 -1.52 -7.25 5.15
CA LEU A 175 -1.62 -7.10 3.69
C LEU A 175 -0.31 -7.48 2.99
N ASP A 176 0.84 -7.06 3.54
CA ASP A 176 2.16 -7.42 3.03
C ASP A 176 2.40 -8.94 3.13
N THR A 177 2.03 -9.55 4.26
CA THR A 177 2.14 -11.00 4.47
C THR A 177 1.25 -11.76 3.49
N PHE A 178 0.02 -11.31 3.28
CA PHE A 178 -0.90 -11.89 2.29
C PHE A 178 -0.29 -11.80 0.88
N LYS A 179 0.20 -10.63 0.46
CA LYS A 179 0.81 -10.41 -0.86
C LYS A 179 2.00 -11.34 -1.07
N ARG A 180 2.89 -11.46 -0.07
CA ARG A 180 4.05 -12.34 -0.11
C ARG A 180 3.66 -13.81 -0.18
N ARG A 181 2.72 -14.24 0.67
CA ARG A 181 2.26 -15.64 0.78
C ARG A 181 1.54 -16.12 -0.49
N TYR A 182 0.85 -15.24 -1.20
CA TYR A 182 0.08 -15.58 -2.40
C TYR A 182 0.67 -15.01 -3.70
N ALA A 183 1.91 -14.52 -3.68
CA ALA A 183 2.57 -13.86 -4.81
C ALA A 183 2.52 -14.68 -6.12
N TYR A 184 2.71 -16.00 -6.02
CA TYR A 184 2.60 -16.92 -7.17
C TYR A 184 1.23 -16.80 -7.88
N HIS A 185 0.14 -16.91 -7.13
CA HIS A 185 -1.21 -16.88 -7.69
C HIS A 185 -1.62 -15.49 -8.15
N LEU A 186 -1.23 -14.45 -7.42
CA LEU A 186 -1.47 -13.06 -7.81
C LEU A 186 -0.77 -12.73 -9.14
N ARG A 187 0.46 -13.24 -9.34
CA ARG A 187 1.17 -13.09 -10.62
C ARG A 187 0.52 -13.89 -11.73
N ARG A 188 0.13 -15.15 -11.50
CA ARG A 188 -0.62 -15.95 -12.48
C ARG A 188 -1.86 -15.22 -12.97
N TRP A 189 -2.69 -14.69 -12.05
CA TRP A 189 -3.86 -13.91 -12.45
C TRP A 189 -3.51 -12.68 -13.29
N THR A 190 -2.36 -12.04 -13.04
CA THR A 190 -1.89 -10.93 -13.87
C THR A 190 -1.57 -11.38 -15.29
N ILE A 191 -0.86 -12.49 -15.46
CA ILE A 191 -0.50 -13.04 -16.77
C ILE A 191 -1.75 -13.52 -17.53
N GLU A 192 -2.68 -14.16 -16.82
CA GLU A 192 -3.92 -14.71 -17.37
C GLU A 192 -5.01 -13.65 -17.64
N GLY A 193 -4.75 -12.36 -17.39
CA GLY A 193 -5.71 -11.27 -17.61
C GLY A 193 -6.82 -11.15 -16.56
N HIS A 194 -6.65 -11.81 -15.43
CA HIS A 194 -7.59 -11.89 -14.31
C HIS A 194 -7.22 -10.99 -13.12
N SER A 195 -6.18 -10.17 -13.23
CA SER A 195 -5.71 -9.31 -12.13
C SER A 195 -6.72 -8.24 -11.74
N LEU A 196 -6.72 -7.90 -10.45
CA LEU A 196 -7.39 -6.72 -9.95
C LEU A 196 -6.52 -5.49 -10.30
N GLY A 197 -7.07 -4.57 -11.10
CA GLY A 197 -6.35 -3.36 -11.51
C GLY A 197 -5.98 -2.46 -10.33
N SER A 198 -4.87 -1.73 -10.44
CA SER A 198 -4.45 -0.72 -9.45
C SER A 198 -4.53 0.69 -10.05
N HIS A 199 -4.94 1.65 -9.22
CA HIS A 199 -4.98 3.06 -9.53
C HIS A 199 -3.62 3.73 -9.28
N VAL A 200 -2.70 3.02 -8.61
CA VAL A 200 -1.36 3.50 -8.31
C VAL A 200 -0.40 3.09 -9.42
N ILE A 201 0.14 4.11 -10.07
CA ILE A 201 0.92 3.96 -11.30
C ILE A 201 2.43 3.83 -11.02
N GLY A 202 2.92 4.38 -9.90
CA GLY A 202 4.34 4.65 -9.67
C GLY A 202 5.04 3.83 -8.57
N GLU A 203 4.33 3.09 -7.71
CA GLU A 203 5.00 2.31 -6.66
C GLU A 203 5.64 1.02 -7.18
N ARG A 204 5.10 0.43 -8.25
CA ARG A 204 5.72 -0.73 -8.91
C ARG A 204 7.05 -0.38 -9.59
N GLU A 205 7.36 0.88 -9.89
CA GLU A 205 8.58 1.24 -10.62
C GLU A 205 9.79 1.56 -9.70
N ARG A 206 9.68 1.35 -8.37
CA ARG A 206 10.78 1.62 -7.42
C ARG A 206 11.87 0.54 -7.38
N GLY A 207 11.70 -0.57 -8.09
CA GLY A 207 12.71 -1.63 -8.25
C GLY A 207 13.52 -1.46 -9.52
N ALA A 208 14.78 -1.91 -9.52
CA ALA A 208 15.55 -2.00 -10.76
C ALA A 208 14.92 -3.08 -11.66
N GLN A 209 14.78 -2.80 -12.94
CA GLN A 209 14.31 -3.77 -13.92
C GLN A 209 15.36 -4.88 -14.10
N LEU A 210 14.89 -6.12 -14.15
CA LEU A 210 15.65 -7.33 -14.39
C LEU A 210 15.06 -8.06 -15.60
N ARG A 211 15.91 -8.34 -16.59
CA ARG A 211 15.59 -9.29 -17.66
C ARG A 211 16.19 -10.64 -17.31
N ILE A 212 15.35 -11.63 -17.05
CA ILE A 212 15.79 -12.99 -16.72
C ILE A 212 15.63 -13.86 -17.97
N VAL A 213 16.73 -14.48 -18.39
CA VAL A 213 16.74 -15.31 -19.61
C VAL A 213 16.54 -16.76 -19.22
N VAL A 214 15.38 -17.31 -19.56
CA VAL A 214 14.97 -18.67 -19.22
C VAL A 214 15.26 -19.60 -20.39
N GLN A 215 15.96 -20.70 -20.11
CA GLN A 215 16.33 -21.73 -21.07
C GLN A 215 15.90 -23.12 -20.58
N PRO A 216 15.03 -23.84 -21.31
CA PRO A 216 14.73 -25.22 -20.97
C PRO A 216 15.88 -26.18 -21.25
N ALA A 217 16.00 -27.19 -20.41
CA ALA A 217 16.92 -28.29 -20.64
C ALA A 217 16.59 -28.99 -21.97
N GLY A 218 17.57 -29.06 -22.88
CA GLY A 218 17.43 -29.73 -24.17
C GLY A 218 16.77 -28.89 -25.28
N VAL A 219 16.32 -27.66 -24.99
CA VAL A 219 15.74 -26.75 -25.98
C VAL A 219 16.68 -25.55 -26.19
N GLN A 220 16.88 -25.14 -27.45
CA GLN A 220 17.73 -23.97 -27.75
C GLN A 220 17.01 -22.64 -27.60
N ASP A 221 15.68 -22.65 -27.71
CA ASP A 221 14.85 -21.46 -27.57
C ASP A 221 14.93 -20.92 -26.15
N LYS A 222 15.08 -19.60 -26.07
CA LYS A 222 15.16 -18.84 -24.83
C LYS A 222 14.03 -17.83 -24.80
N VAL A 223 13.46 -17.60 -23.63
CA VAL A 223 12.54 -16.50 -23.39
C VAL A 223 13.18 -15.52 -22.41
N SER A 224 12.91 -14.23 -22.60
CA SER A 224 13.28 -13.19 -21.64
C SER A 224 12.04 -12.79 -20.85
N ILE A 225 12.12 -12.85 -19.53
CA ILE A 225 11.06 -12.48 -18.61
C ILE A 225 11.48 -11.19 -17.90
N GLU A 226 10.64 -10.17 -17.96
CA GLU A 226 10.88 -8.87 -17.32
C GLU A 226 10.23 -8.82 -15.94
N LEU A 227 11.06 -8.64 -14.91
CA LEU A 227 10.67 -8.53 -13.50
C LEU A 227 11.43 -7.40 -12.84
N LEU A 228 11.07 -7.08 -11.60
CA LEU A 228 11.76 -6.08 -10.78
C LEU A 228 12.59 -6.77 -9.70
N THR A 229 13.62 -6.10 -9.20
CA THR A 229 14.38 -6.58 -8.03
C THR A 229 13.49 -6.78 -6.79
N THR A 230 12.37 -6.08 -6.71
CA THR A 230 11.38 -6.16 -5.62
C THR A 230 10.35 -7.28 -5.80
N ASP A 231 10.27 -7.90 -6.98
CA ASP A 231 9.33 -8.99 -7.23
C ASP A 231 9.82 -10.25 -6.51
N TYR A 232 8.88 -11.12 -6.13
CA TYR A 232 9.18 -12.35 -5.41
C TYR A 232 9.65 -13.47 -6.34
N VAL A 233 10.45 -14.40 -5.81
CA VAL A 233 10.79 -15.65 -6.50
C VAL A 233 9.54 -16.43 -6.92
N ALA A 234 8.48 -16.38 -6.10
CA ALA A 234 7.18 -16.93 -6.44
C ALA A 234 6.59 -16.37 -7.75
N GLU A 235 6.82 -15.08 -8.04
CA GLU A 235 6.33 -14.44 -9.28
C GLU A 235 7.12 -14.90 -10.49
N LEU A 236 8.47 -15.01 -10.37
CA LEU A 236 9.30 -15.65 -11.40
C LEU A 236 8.84 -17.08 -11.69
N ARG A 237 8.50 -17.84 -10.64
CA ARG A 237 8.01 -19.20 -10.80
C ARG A 237 6.67 -19.23 -11.53
N ALA A 238 5.76 -18.30 -11.25
CA ALA A 238 4.49 -18.17 -11.98
C ALA A 238 4.71 -17.88 -13.46
N GLU A 239 5.59 -16.92 -13.80
CA GLU A 239 5.97 -16.58 -15.18
C GLU A 239 6.53 -17.79 -15.93
N VAL A 240 7.50 -18.48 -15.33
CA VAL A 240 8.11 -19.68 -15.90
C VAL A 240 7.08 -20.79 -16.12
N THR A 241 6.19 -21.01 -15.14
CA THR A 241 5.15 -22.05 -15.25
C THR A 241 4.17 -21.75 -16.37
N VAL A 242 3.62 -20.53 -16.43
CA VAL A 242 2.65 -20.17 -17.47
C VAL A 242 3.28 -20.24 -18.87
N TRP A 243 4.52 -19.75 -19.01
CA TRP A 243 5.28 -19.88 -20.25
C TRP A 243 5.52 -21.35 -20.64
N TRP A 244 5.93 -22.19 -19.70
CA TRP A 244 6.13 -23.63 -19.95
C TRP A 244 4.83 -24.33 -20.37
N GLU A 245 3.71 -24.02 -19.71
CA GLU A 245 2.38 -24.51 -20.06
C GLU A 245 1.98 -24.08 -21.48
N SER A 246 2.32 -22.85 -21.91
CA SER A 246 2.02 -22.36 -23.27
C SER A 246 2.76 -23.12 -24.38
N LEU A 247 3.95 -23.65 -24.10
CA LEU A 247 4.73 -24.43 -25.06
C LEU A 247 4.18 -25.85 -25.25
N HIS A 248 3.51 -26.38 -24.23
CA HIS A 248 3.00 -27.75 -24.21
C HIS A 248 1.47 -27.72 -24.25
N SER A 249 0.89 -27.86 -25.45
CA SER A 249 -0.54 -27.66 -25.72
C SER A 249 -1.53 -28.57 -24.96
N LYS A 250 -1.05 -29.46 -24.06
CA LYS A 250 -1.85 -30.27 -23.14
C LYS A 250 -1.09 -30.46 -21.82
N PRO A 251 -1.73 -30.30 -20.65
CA PRO A 251 -1.15 -30.76 -19.39
C PRO A 251 -1.01 -32.28 -19.47
N SER A 252 0.20 -32.78 -19.68
CA SER A 252 0.45 -34.21 -19.59
C SER A 252 0.40 -34.58 -18.10
N VAL A 253 -0.33 -35.64 -17.76
CA VAL A 253 -0.48 -36.15 -16.37
C VAL A 253 0.88 -36.59 -15.77
N ASN A 254 1.95 -36.60 -16.58
CA ASN A 254 3.29 -37.06 -16.23
C ASN A 254 4.33 -35.95 -16.08
N ASP A 255 4.01 -34.67 -16.32
CA ASP A 255 4.96 -33.59 -16.08
C ASP A 255 5.02 -33.28 -14.58
N GLY A 256 6.09 -33.72 -13.92
CA GLY A 256 6.35 -33.35 -12.53
C GLY A 256 6.71 -31.87 -12.38
N PRO A 257 7.00 -31.40 -11.15
CA PRO A 257 7.16 -29.98 -10.88
C PRO A 257 8.33 -29.37 -11.66
N ILE A 258 8.11 -28.17 -12.20
CA ILE A 258 9.14 -27.40 -12.90
C ILE A 258 10.20 -26.96 -11.90
N ARG A 259 11.43 -27.42 -12.11
CA ARG A 259 12.60 -26.98 -11.35
C ARG A 259 13.23 -25.80 -12.06
N ILE A 260 13.57 -24.79 -11.27
CA ILE A 260 14.25 -23.57 -11.72
C ILE A 260 15.66 -23.62 -11.16
N ILE A 261 16.68 -23.58 -12.02
CA ILE A 261 18.09 -23.70 -11.63
C ILE A 261 18.82 -22.44 -12.08
N THR A 262 19.55 -21.81 -11.18
CA THR A 262 20.40 -20.66 -11.51
C THR A 262 21.73 -20.76 -10.78
N GLN A 263 22.82 -20.36 -11.45
CA GLN A 263 24.19 -20.44 -10.89
C GLN A 263 24.56 -21.83 -10.33
N GLY A 264 24.02 -22.90 -10.91
CA GLY A 264 24.25 -24.28 -10.45
C GLY A 264 23.46 -24.70 -9.21
N GLN A 265 22.54 -23.87 -8.71
CA GLN A 265 21.68 -24.17 -7.56
C GLN A 265 20.20 -24.21 -7.97
N GLU A 266 19.45 -25.18 -7.43
CA GLU A 266 17.99 -25.25 -7.59
C GLU A 266 17.33 -24.21 -6.69
N LEU A 267 16.46 -23.39 -7.29
CA LEU A 267 15.62 -22.42 -6.59
C LEU A 267 14.39 -23.16 -6.03
N THR A 268 14.60 -23.77 -4.87
CA THR A 268 13.60 -24.49 -4.07
C THR A 268 12.47 -23.56 -3.61
N THR A 269 11.36 -24.13 -3.17
CA THR A 269 10.15 -23.36 -2.83
C THR A 269 10.30 -22.55 -1.54
N GLU A 270 11.33 -22.82 -0.72
CA GLU A 270 11.64 -22.03 0.49
C GLU A 270 12.09 -20.59 0.17
N PHE A 271 12.51 -20.35 -1.07
CA PHE A 271 12.89 -19.02 -1.55
C PHE A 271 11.70 -18.23 -2.08
N ASP A 272 10.51 -18.82 -2.23
CA ASP A 272 9.34 -18.20 -2.87
C ASP A 272 8.94 -16.86 -2.24
N GLU A 273 9.10 -16.72 -0.92
CA GLU A 273 8.80 -15.48 -0.18
C GLU A 273 9.94 -14.45 -0.20
N LYS A 274 11.10 -14.77 -0.77
CA LYS A 274 12.22 -13.83 -0.92
C LYS A 274 12.09 -13.05 -2.22
N THR A 275 12.53 -11.81 -2.20
CA THR A 275 12.61 -10.99 -3.42
C THR A 275 13.78 -11.42 -4.30
N LEU A 276 13.69 -11.16 -5.61
CA LEU A 276 14.80 -11.42 -6.54
C LEU A 276 16.07 -10.67 -6.15
N GLY A 277 15.94 -9.47 -5.58
CA GLY A 277 17.04 -8.69 -5.02
C GLY A 277 17.71 -9.35 -3.81
N GLU A 278 16.95 -9.95 -2.89
CA GLU A 278 17.48 -10.69 -1.73
C GLU A 278 18.26 -11.96 -2.13
N ILE A 279 17.86 -12.60 -3.23
CA ILE A 279 18.58 -13.74 -3.83
C ILE A 279 19.79 -13.28 -4.66
N GLY A 280 19.91 -11.98 -4.96
CA GLY A 280 21.00 -11.41 -5.72
C GLY A 280 20.90 -11.65 -7.23
N PHE A 281 19.69 -11.71 -7.79
CA PHE A 281 19.49 -11.77 -9.23
C PHE A 281 20.04 -10.52 -9.93
N LYS A 282 20.64 -10.71 -11.11
CA LYS A 282 21.20 -9.65 -11.95
C LYS A 282 20.47 -9.56 -13.30
N ASP A 283 20.56 -8.40 -13.95
CA ASP A 283 20.03 -8.22 -15.30
C ASP A 283 20.72 -9.21 -16.27
N MET A 284 19.93 -9.75 -17.21
CA MET A 284 20.31 -10.77 -18.18
C MET A 284 20.79 -12.11 -17.55
N GLN A 285 20.46 -12.39 -16.29
CA GLN A 285 20.83 -13.65 -15.65
C GLN A 285 20.15 -14.85 -16.31
N MET A 286 20.95 -15.86 -16.64
CA MET A 286 20.48 -17.13 -17.18
C MET A 286 19.87 -18.01 -16.08
N VAL A 287 18.71 -18.58 -16.39
CA VAL A 287 17.99 -19.54 -15.57
C VAL A 287 17.66 -20.76 -16.43
N TYR A 288 17.97 -21.95 -15.92
CA TYR A 288 17.68 -23.21 -16.57
C TYR A 288 16.43 -23.85 -15.97
N ILE A 289 15.57 -24.41 -16.80
CA ILE A 289 14.38 -25.13 -16.32
C ILE A 289 14.43 -26.60 -16.71
N SER A 290 13.94 -27.46 -15.82
CA SER A 290 13.87 -28.91 -16.04
C SER A 290 12.62 -29.49 -15.37
N VAL A 291 12.05 -30.54 -15.95
CA VAL A 291 10.91 -31.26 -15.35
C VAL A 291 11.45 -32.24 -14.31
N GLY A 292 11.06 -32.06 -13.05
CA GLY A 292 11.43 -32.96 -11.97
C GLY A 292 10.53 -34.20 -11.89
N ALA A 293 11.01 -35.28 -11.25
CA ALA A 293 10.12 -36.39 -10.88
C ALA A 293 9.11 -35.95 -9.80
N SER A 294 7.83 -36.21 -10.02
CA SER A 294 6.77 -35.93 -9.05
C SER A 294 6.97 -36.79 -7.78
N ARG A 295 7.19 -36.14 -6.64
CA ARG A 295 7.10 -36.80 -5.33
C ARG A 295 5.73 -36.48 -4.73
N GLN A 296 4.99 -37.51 -4.32
CA GLN A 296 3.76 -37.33 -3.56
C GLN A 296 4.07 -36.58 -2.25
N LYS A 297 3.57 -35.34 -2.11
CA LYS A 297 3.60 -34.60 -0.85
C LYS A 297 2.30 -34.83 -0.09
N LYS A 298 2.40 -35.00 1.24
CA LYS A 298 1.24 -34.94 2.14
C LYS A 298 0.70 -33.51 2.14
N ARG A 299 -0.58 -33.35 1.82
CA ARG A 299 -1.31 -32.09 1.81
C ARG A 299 -1.51 -31.60 3.25
N GLY A 300 -1.28 -30.31 3.53
CA GLY A 300 -1.69 -29.68 4.80
C GLY A 300 -0.59 -29.47 5.84
N ASP A 301 0.66 -29.20 5.45
CA ASP A 301 1.70 -28.79 6.39
C ASP A 301 1.62 -27.25 6.58
N PRO A 302 1.58 -26.70 7.81
CA PRO A 302 1.56 -25.26 8.06
C PRO A 302 2.73 -24.47 7.43
N ASN A 303 3.75 -25.17 6.92
CA ASN A 303 4.91 -24.63 6.21
C ASN A 303 4.75 -24.59 4.67
N ASP A 304 3.52 -24.71 4.15
CA ASP A 304 3.26 -24.63 2.71
C ASP A 304 3.68 -23.26 2.13
N THR A 305 4.60 -23.30 1.16
CA THR A 305 5.21 -22.15 0.48
C THR A 305 4.31 -21.60 -0.64
N PRO A 306 4.44 -20.32 -1.04
CA PRO A 306 3.54 -19.66 -2.00
C PRO A 306 3.15 -20.45 -3.25
N SER A 307 4.11 -21.09 -3.94
CA SER A 307 3.82 -21.85 -5.17
C SER A 307 3.15 -23.21 -4.96
N VAL A 308 3.07 -23.68 -3.72
CA VAL A 308 2.46 -24.97 -3.34
C VAL A 308 1.05 -24.78 -2.77
N LEU A 309 0.73 -23.58 -2.30
CA LEU A 309 -0.59 -23.24 -1.77
C LEU A 309 -1.68 -23.34 -2.86
N PRO A 310 -2.93 -23.65 -2.49
CA PRO A 310 -4.06 -23.47 -3.40
C PRO A 310 -4.28 -21.97 -3.72
N PRO A 311 -4.90 -21.64 -4.86
CA PRO A 311 -5.27 -20.26 -5.15
C PRO A 311 -6.23 -19.73 -4.08
N PRO A 312 -6.05 -18.47 -3.62
CA PRO A 312 -6.91 -17.91 -2.59
C PRO A 312 -8.32 -17.63 -3.14
N PRO A 313 -9.39 -17.88 -2.36
CA PRO A 313 -10.75 -17.48 -2.75
C PRO A 313 -10.84 -15.95 -2.85
N ARG A 314 -11.45 -15.44 -3.92
CA ARG A 314 -11.44 -14.01 -4.24
C ARG A 314 -12.22 -13.19 -3.23
N GLU A 315 -13.35 -13.70 -2.78
CA GLU A 315 -14.22 -13.09 -1.78
C GLU A 315 -13.53 -12.92 -0.41
N CYS A 316 -12.50 -13.71 -0.11
CA CYS A 316 -11.74 -13.62 1.13
C CYS A 316 -10.44 -12.82 0.97
N LEU A 317 -10.20 -12.14 -0.15
CA LEU A 317 -8.99 -11.32 -0.27
C LEU A 317 -9.09 -10.12 0.68
N PRO A 318 -8.11 -9.89 1.58
CA PRO A 318 -8.18 -8.77 2.52
C PRO A 318 -8.30 -7.42 1.80
N THR A 319 -7.65 -7.31 0.65
CA THR A 319 -7.70 -6.09 -0.17
C THR A 319 -9.08 -5.84 -0.77
N LEU A 320 -9.86 -6.88 -1.09
CA LEU A 320 -11.25 -6.74 -1.56
C LEU A 320 -12.22 -6.52 -0.40
N LEU A 321 -11.98 -7.16 0.74
CA LEU A 321 -12.78 -6.93 1.95
C LEU A 321 -12.69 -5.47 2.40
N LEU A 322 -11.50 -4.86 2.38
CA LEU A 322 -11.32 -3.44 2.70
C LEU A 322 -12.00 -2.47 1.71
N LEU A 323 -12.31 -2.91 0.49
CA LEU A 323 -13.06 -2.13 -0.49
C LEU A 323 -14.57 -2.21 -0.31
N LEU A 324 -15.07 -3.01 0.65
CA LEU A 324 -16.49 -2.99 1.00
C LEU A 324 -16.90 -1.58 1.44
N PRO A 325 -18.08 -1.06 1.03
CA PRO A 325 -18.43 0.35 1.18
C PRO A 325 -18.26 0.90 2.60
N ASN A 326 -18.63 0.12 3.61
CA ASN A 326 -18.50 0.53 5.01
C ASN A 326 -17.05 0.76 5.43
N TYR A 327 -16.15 -0.15 5.06
CA TYR A 327 -14.74 -0.07 5.46
C TYR A 327 -13.97 0.96 4.63
N PHE A 328 -14.25 1.03 3.33
CA PHE A 328 -13.65 2.02 2.43
C PHE A 328 -13.94 3.45 2.90
N GLU A 329 -15.20 3.73 3.26
CA GLU A 329 -15.62 5.03 3.81
C GLU A 329 -15.01 5.32 5.20
N GLN A 330 -14.90 4.30 6.06
CA GLN A 330 -14.24 4.44 7.37
C GLN A 330 -12.77 4.83 7.23
N LEU A 331 -12.03 4.26 6.26
CA LEU A 331 -10.63 4.63 6.01
C LEU A 331 -10.49 6.10 5.59
N PHE A 332 -11.33 6.58 4.66
CA PHE A 332 -11.31 8.01 4.29
C PHE A 332 -11.67 8.92 5.45
N LYS A 333 -12.69 8.55 6.25
CA LYS A 333 -13.09 9.33 7.43
C LYS A 333 -11.97 9.40 8.47
N LEU A 334 -11.29 8.28 8.73
CA LEU A 334 -10.12 8.23 9.60
C LEU A 334 -9.01 9.16 9.09
N MET A 335 -8.65 9.03 7.81
CA MET A 335 -7.61 9.85 7.18
C MET A 335 -7.92 11.35 7.25
N GLN A 336 -9.18 11.74 6.99
CA GLN A 336 -9.66 13.11 7.13
C GLN A 336 -9.56 13.60 8.58
N THR A 337 -10.08 12.82 9.54
CA THR A 337 -10.07 13.16 10.96
C THR A 337 -8.65 13.42 11.45
N LEU A 338 -7.73 12.50 11.16
CA LEU A 338 -6.31 12.62 11.52
C LEU A 338 -5.64 13.84 10.86
N SER A 339 -5.92 14.10 9.59
CA SER A 339 -5.35 15.26 8.88
C SER A 339 -5.85 16.60 9.40
N ALA A 340 -7.05 16.65 9.98
CA ALA A 340 -7.64 17.86 10.54
C ALA A 340 -7.14 18.18 11.96
N MET A 341 -6.50 17.22 12.64
CA MET A 341 -6.00 17.40 14.00
C MET A 341 -4.92 18.48 14.08
N LYS A 342 -5.06 19.37 15.07
CA LYS A 342 -4.11 20.44 15.38
C LYS A 342 -3.71 20.36 16.85
N THR A 343 -2.48 20.73 17.13
CA THR A 343 -1.95 20.85 18.49
C THR A 343 -1.56 22.30 18.77
N GLN A 344 -1.72 22.73 20.03
CA GLN A 344 -1.43 24.10 20.45
C GLN A 344 0.03 24.22 20.88
N VAL A 345 0.76 25.16 20.28
CA VAL A 345 2.17 25.44 20.60
C VAL A 345 2.26 26.61 21.59
N LYS A 346 3.40 26.71 22.30
CA LYS A 346 3.75 27.88 23.12
C LYS A 346 3.53 29.17 22.31
N GLY A 347 2.66 30.05 22.80
CA GLY A 347 2.24 31.27 22.09
C GLY A 347 0.81 31.23 21.52
N GLY A 348 0.07 30.13 21.70
CA GLY A 348 -1.37 30.06 21.34
C GLY A 348 -1.67 29.74 19.87
N HIS A 349 -0.64 29.63 19.04
CA HIS A 349 -0.76 29.19 17.66
C HIS A 349 -1.07 27.69 17.58
N HIS A 350 -1.96 27.32 16.66
CA HIS A 350 -2.30 25.93 16.37
C HIS A 350 -1.54 25.47 15.14
N ILE A 351 -0.79 24.38 15.27
CA ILE A 351 -0.09 23.73 14.17
C ILE A 351 -0.68 22.34 13.91
N PRO A 352 -0.51 21.76 12.71
CA PRO A 352 -0.91 20.38 12.44
C PRO A 352 -0.28 19.40 13.45
N HIS A 353 -1.08 18.46 13.96
CA HIS A 353 -0.58 17.47 14.91
C HIS A 353 0.31 16.43 14.20
N THR A 354 1.63 16.49 14.41
CA THR A 354 2.63 15.67 13.68
C THR A 354 2.32 14.17 13.64
N LYS A 355 2.04 13.53 14.79
CA LYS A 355 1.70 12.10 14.85
C LYS A 355 0.45 11.78 14.02
N ALA A 356 -0.61 12.56 14.15
CA ALA A 356 -1.84 12.38 13.37
C ALA A 356 -1.60 12.58 11.86
N GLN A 357 -0.79 13.56 11.44
CA GLN A 357 -0.43 13.74 10.02
C GLN A 357 0.28 12.50 9.46
N VAL A 358 1.26 11.96 10.20
CA VAL A 358 1.95 10.72 9.80
C VAL A 358 0.96 9.55 9.70
N LEU A 359 0.05 9.40 10.67
CA LEU A 359 -0.96 8.34 10.63
C LEU A 359 -1.95 8.52 9.47
N SER A 360 -2.33 9.75 9.14
CA SER A 360 -3.14 10.06 7.96
C SER A 360 -2.46 9.55 6.68
N ARG A 361 -1.14 9.72 6.55
CA ARG A 361 -0.36 9.11 5.45
C ARG A 361 -0.31 7.60 5.51
N ARG A 362 -0.21 6.99 6.69
CA ARG A 362 -0.27 5.52 6.82
C ARG A 362 -1.61 4.94 6.35
N VAL A 363 -2.72 5.66 6.53
CA VAL A 363 -4.01 5.24 5.97
C VAL A 363 -3.96 5.28 4.44
N TRP A 364 -3.33 6.30 3.86
CA TRP A 364 -3.13 6.38 2.41
C TRP A 364 -2.24 5.26 1.87
N ASP A 365 -1.14 4.95 2.55
CA ASP A 365 -0.26 3.82 2.19
C ASP A 365 -1.10 2.52 2.05
N ILE A 366 -2.03 2.28 2.98
CA ILE A 366 -2.95 1.13 2.90
C ILE A 366 -3.89 1.25 1.69
N LEU A 367 -4.49 2.41 1.45
CA LEU A 367 -5.37 2.63 0.29
C LEU A 367 -4.65 2.41 -1.03
N THR A 368 -3.35 2.73 -1.12
CA THR A 368 -2.53 2.50 -2.31
C THR A 368 -2.18 1.03 -2.53
N LEU A 369 -2.22 0.20 -1.48
CA LEU A 369 -2.07 -1.26 -1.61
C LEU A 369 -3.35 -1.94 -2.13
N LEU A 370 -4.51 -1.28 -2.02
CA LEU A 370 -5.77 -1.85 -2.49
C LEU A 370 -5.87 -1.79 -4.02
N PRO A 371 -6.58 -2.75 -4.64
CA PRO A 371 -7.09 -2.58 -5.98
C PRO A 371 -7.90 -1.29 -6.14
N THR A 372 -8.03 -0.84 -7.38
CA THR A 372 -8.94 0.27 -7.68
C THR A 372 -10.36 -0.12 -7.28
N SER A 373 -11.05 0.79 -6.59
CA SER A 373 -12.48 0.63 -6.28
C SER A 373 -13.26 0.35 -7.57
N PRO A 374 -13.95 -0.81 -7.66
CA PRO A 374 -14.67 -1.18 -8.88
C PRO A 374 -15.79 -0.19 -9.19
N THR A 375 -16.44 0.37 -8.17
CA THR A 375 -17.50 1.37 -8.33
C THR A 375 -16.98 2.67 -8.94
N LEU A 376 -15.85 3.19 -8.44
CA LEU A 376 -15.26 4.42 -8.98
C LEU A 376 -14.66 4.18 -10.37
N LEU A 377 -14.00 3.04 -10.58
CA LEU A 377 -13.44 2.66 -11.88
C LEU A 377 -14.54 2.55 -12.94
N ASP A 378 -15.63 1.85 -12.64
CA ASP A 378 -16.78 1.72 -13.53
C ASP A 378 -17.39 3.09 -13.85
N GLY A 379 -17.49 3.97 -12.84
CA GLY A 379 -17.94 5.35 -13.02
C GLY A 379 -17.09 6.14 -14.04
N PHE A 380 -15.77 6.01 -14.01
CA PHE A 380 -14.87 6.67 -14.98
C PHE A 380 -14.78 5.97 -16.33
N GLN A 381 -15.04 4.66 -16.41
CA GLN A 381 -15.07 3.91 -17.66
C GLN A 381 -16.38 4.12 -18.43
N LYS A 382 -17.50 4.31 -17.73
CA LYS A 382 -18.85 4.47 -18.30
C LYS A 382 -19.38 5.90 -18.09
N LEU A 383 -18.62 6.88 -18.57
CA LEU A 383 -19.05 8.28 -18.58
C LEU A 383 -20.08 8.50 -19.70
N ASP A 384 -21.30 8.81 -19.30
CA ASP A 384 -22.43 9.12 -20.20
C ASP A 384 -22.98 10.54 -19.99
N CYS A 385 -22.64 11.20 -18.88
CA CYS A 385 -23.05 12.57 -18.58
C CYS A 385 -22.10 13.29 -17.60
N GLU A 386 -22.09 14.62 -17.68
CA GLU A 386 -21.25 15.50 -16.87
C GLU A 386 -21.64 15.49 -15.38
N SER A 387 -22.91 15.24 -15.04
CA SER A 387 -23.35 15.20 -13.63
C SER A 387 -22.71 14.08 -12.82
N LYS A 388 -22.33 12.96 -13.45
CA LYS A 388 -21.56 11.89 -12.77
C LYS A 388 -20.19 12.36 -12.33
N LEU A 389 -19.55 13.29 -13.06
CA LEU A 389 -18.23 13.82 -12.71
C LEU A 389 -18.26 14.58 -11.37
N GLN A 390 -19.38 15.22 -11.03
CA GLN A 390 -19.52 15.92 -9.74
C GLN A 390 -19.40 14.96 -8.55
N HIS A 391 -19.90 13.73 -8.68
CA HIS A 391 -19.80 12.72 -7.63
C HIS A 391 -18.46 11.98 -7.65
N LEU A 392 -17.88 11.77 -8.84
CA LEU A 392 -16.60 11.08 -8.99
C LEU A 392 -15.39 11.96 -8.61
N LEU A 393 -15.49 13.27 -8.82
CA LEU A 393 -14.46 14.27 -8.58
C LEU A 393 -14.98 15.35 -7.63
N ASP A 394 -15.29 14.95 -6.39
CA ASP A 394 -15.77 15.85 -5.34
C ASP A 394 -14.59 16.58 -4.64
N PRO A 395 -14.47 17.91 -4.78
CA PRO A 395 -13.40 18.67 -4.15
C PRO A 395 -13.57 18.92 -2.65
N ALA A 396 -14.74 18.62 -2.06
CA ALA A 396 -14.97 18.81 -0.62
C ALA A 396 -14.07 17.91 0.25
N SER A 397 -13.58 16.79 -0.32
CA SER A 397 -12.65 15.87 0.31
C SER A 397 -11.37 15.75 -0.52
N PRO A 398 -10.29 16.50 -0.20
CA PRO A 398 -9.01 16.43 -0.91
C PRO A 398 -8.46 15.00 -0.99
N GLN A 399 -8.69 14.18 0.04
CA GLN A 399 -8.23 12.81 0.09
C GLN A 399 -8.97 11.90 -0.89
N LYS A 400 -10.31 12.01 -0.97
CA LYS A 400 -11.10 11.23 -1.94
C LYS A 400 -10.87 11.73 -3.36
N LEU A 401 -10.79 13.05 -3.54
CA LEU A 401 -10.44 13.64 -4.82
C LEU A 401 -9.10 13.11 -5.30
N MET A 402 -8.07 13.07 -4.43
CA MET A 402 -6.78 12.49 -4.77
C MET A 402 -6.89 11.05 -5.28
N TYR A 403 -7.66 10.20 -4.59
CA TYR A 403 -7.90 8.82 -5.03
C TYR A 403 -8.52 8.76 -6.42
N SER A 404 -9.54 9.58 -6.68
CA SER A 404 -10.18 9.68 -7.99
C SER A 404 -9.24 10.22 -9.08
N LEU A 405 -8.39 11.21 -8.77
CA LEU A 405 -7.40 11.74 -9.71
C LEU A 405 -6.36 10.66 -10.09
N TYR A 406 -6.00 9.76 -9.17
CA TYR A 406 -5.11 8.64 -9.48
C TYR A 406 -5.76 7.64 -10.45
N ILE A 407 -7.08 7.43 -10.35
CA ILE A 407 -7.83 6.62 -11.32
C ILE A 407 -7.78 7.29 -12.70
N VAL A 408 -8.06 8.59 -12.77
CA VAL A 408 -8.00 9.37 -14.02
C VAL A 408 -6.61 9.29 -14.64
N GLU A 409 -5.56 9.43 -13.83
CA GLU A 409 -4.18 9.30 -14.31
C GLU A 409 -3.89 7.90 -14.86
N SER A 410 -4.38 6.85 -14.18
CA SER A 410 -4.14 5.45 -14.56
C SER A 410 -4.80 5.11 -15.89
N LEU A 411 -6.06 5.54 -16.07
CA LEU A 411 -6.80 5.36 -17.31
C LEU A 411 -6.17 6.15 -18.46
N ASN A 412 -5.71 7.38 -18.22
CA ASN A 412 -5.02 8.19 -19.22
C ASN A 412 -3.69 7.55 -19.67
N ARG A 413 -2.90 7.00 -18.75
CA ARG A 413 -1.63 6.33 -19.08
C ARG A 413 -1.86 5.07 -19.90
N ASN A 414 -2.80 4.21 -19.50
CA ASN A 414 -3.08 2.96 -20.20
C ASN A 414 -3.52 3.20 -21.65
N SER A 415 -4.36 4.21 -21.89
CA SER A 415 -4.75 4.60 -23.25
C SER A 415 -3.55 5.01 -24.12
N ASN A 416 -2.57 5.71 -23.54
CA ASN A 416 -1.36 6.12 -24.25
C ASN A 416 -0.36 4.96 -24.50
N LEU A 417 -0.33 3.92 -23.66
CA LEU A 417 0.44 2.71 -23.94
C LEU A 417 -0.15 1.94 -25.13
N HIS A 418 -1.48 1.76 -25.16
CA HIS A 418 -2.16 1.10 -26.28
C HIS A 418 -1.89 1.80 -27.62
N LYS A 419 -1.86 3.14 -27.64
CA LYS A 419 -1.44 3.93 -28.82
C LYS A 419 -0.02 3.58 -29.32
N LYS A 420 0.95 3.39 -28.41
CA LYS A 420 2.34 3.11 -28.80
C LYS A 420 2.53 1.71 -29.39
N THR A 421 1.79 0.73 -28.90
CA THR A 421 1.90 -0.66 -29.36
C THR A 421 1.23 -0.87 -30.73
N GLN A 422 0.12 -0.18 -31.00
CA GLN A 422 -0.58 -0.27 -32.30
C GLN A 422 0.20 0.32 -33.48
N VAL A 423 1.19 1.19 -33.25
CA VAL A 423 2.04 1.73 -34.34
C VAL A 423 3.01 0.67 -34.91
N ILE A 424 3.11 -0.51 -34.30
CA ILE A 424 4.08 -1.56 -34.67
C ILE A 424 3.41 -2.84 -35.21
N GLY A 425 2.08 -2.99 -35.18
CA GLY A 425 1.42 -4.20 -35.70
C GLY A 425 -0.04 -3.99 -36.11
N ASP A 426 -0.31 -4.35 -37.38
CA ASP A 426 -1.56 -4.65 -38.08
C ASP A 426 -2.76 -3.67 -37.98
N GLU A 427 -3.16 -3.16 -39.15
CA GLU A 427 -4.18 -2.13 -39.42
C GLU A 427 -5.65 -2.54 -39.18
N GLU A 428 -5.96 -3.60 -38.44
CA GLU A 428 -7.32 -4.20 -38.46
C GLU A 428 -8.25 -3.91 -37.27
N ASN A 429 -7.88 -3.11 -36.26
CA ASN A 429 -8.85 -2.68 -35.21
C ASN A 429 -9.17 -1.19 -35.27
N MET A 430 -10.15 -0.87 -36.11
CA MET A 430 -10.77 0.44 -36.28
C MET A 430 -11.60 0.88 -35.05
N ASN A 431 -11.46 2.15 -34.67
CA ASN A 431 -12.48 3.05 -34.07
C ASN A 431 -12.71 3.19 -32.55
N GLU A 432 -11.86 2.70 -31.63
CA GLU A 432 -11.97 3.19 -30.23
C GLU A 432 -11.17 4.47 -30.03
N SER A 433 -11.88 5.57 -29.73
CA SER A 433 -11.23 6.82 -29.35
C SER A 433 -10.46 6.61 -28.04
N PRO A 434 -9.28 7.23 -27.90
CA PRO A 434 -8.50 7.20 -26.66
C PRO A 434 -9.36 7.60 -25.47
N TRP A 435 -9.23 6.90 -24.34
CA TRP A 435 -10.04 7.19 -23.14
C TRP A 435 -9.95 8.66 -22.72
N SER A 436 -8.78 9.29 -22.91
CA SER A 436 -8.57 10.72 -22.65
C SER A 436 -9.47 11.63 -23.51
N GLU A 437 -9.72 11.27 -24.77
CA GLU A 437 -10.59 12.04 -25.66
C GLU A 437 -12.05 11.89 -25.26
N MET A 438 -12.49 10.66 -24.95
CA MET A 438 -13.82 10.42 -24.38
C MET A 438 -14.02 11.19 -23.07
N PHE A 439 -13.03 11.20 -22.18
CA PHE A 439 -13.09 11.93 -20.92
C PHE A 439 -13.23 13.44 -21.15
N VAL A 440 -12.45 14.01 -22.09
CA VAL A 440 -12.55 15.43 -22.46
C VAL A 440 -13.90 15.76 -23.10
N GLN A 441 -14.40 14.92 -24.00
CA GLN A 441 -15.70 15.10 -24.66
C GLN A 441 -16.88 15.10 -23.68
N ASN A 442 -16.80 14.29 -22.61
CA ASN A 442 -17.80 14.23 -21.56
C ASN A 442 -17.64 15.34 -20.48
N GLY A 443 -16.85 16.38 -20.74
CA GLY A 443 -16.67 17.52 -19.83
C GLY A 443 -15.61 17.31 -18.74
N GLY A 444 -14.89 16.18 -18.74
CA GLY A 444 -13.90 15.83 -17.70
C GLY A 444 -12.80 16.88 -17.53
N LEU A 445 -12.21 17.37 -18.63
CA LEU A 445 -11.19 18.43 -18.58
C LEU A 445 -11.77 19.74 -18.03
N ARG A 446 -13.00 20.09 -18.42
CA ARG A 446 -13.66 21.30 -17.94
C ARG A 446 -13.95 21.21 -16.44
N HIS A 447 -14.47 20.08 -15.97
CA HIS A 447 -14.72 19.86 -14.54
C HIS A 447 -13.43 19.94 -13.70
N LEU A 448 -12.33 19.33 -14.16
CA LEU A 448 -11.02 19.48 -13.49
C LEU A 448 -10.55 20.94 -13.46
N PHE A 449 -10.76 21.67 -14.55
CA PHE A 449 -10.43 23.09 -14.64
C PHE A 449 -11.29 23.94 -13.69
N ASP A 450 -12.58 23.65 -13.59
CA ASP A 450 -13.51 24.34 -12.68
C ASP A 450 -13.12 24.11 -11.22
N ILE A 451 -12.71 22.89 -10.84
CA ILE A 451 -12.13 22.61 -9.51
C ILE A 451 -10.87 23.46 -9.29
N PHE A 452 -9.97 23.54 -10.28
CA PHE A 452 -8.76 24.35 -10.20
C PHE A 452 -9.06 25.84 -9.99
N MET A 453 -10.02 26.38 -10.74
CA MET A 453 -10.44 27.78 -10.67
C MET A 453 -11.18 28.11 -9.37
N SER A 454 -11.89 27.14 -8.77
CA SER A 454 -12.72 27.35 -7.58
C SER A 454 -11.98 27.83 -6.33
N GLY A 455 -10.66 27.64 -6.24
CA GLY A 455 -9.91 28.01 -5.02
C GLY A 455 -9.87 26.96 -3.92
N VAL A 456 -10.72 25.92 -3.97
CA VAL A 456 -10.95 25.00 -2.84
C VAL A 456 -9.70 24.25 -2.35
N LEU A 457 -8.72 24.01 -3.24
CA LEU A 457 -7.46 23.34 -2.92
C LEU A 457 -6.31 24.32 -2.56
N GLN A 458 -6.51 25.62 -2.73
CA GLN A 458 -5.53 26.65 -2.41
C GLN A 458 -6.01 27.42 -1.16
N VAL A 459 -5.75 26.84 0.01
CA VAL A 459 -6.10 27.44 1.29
C VAL A 459 -4.81 27.86 2.02
N PRO A 460 -4.63 29.15 2.38
CA PRO A 460 -3.50 29.60 3.16
C PRO A 460 -3.39 28.83 4.48
N GLY A 461 -2.25 28.15 4.70
CA GLY A 461 -2.08 27.28 5.87
C GLY A 461 -2.96 26.01 5.83
N GLY A 462 -3.42 25.63 4.64
CA GLY A 462 -4.17 24.41 4.38
C GLY A 462 -3.39 23.13 4.64
N SER A 463 -4.09 22.00 4.57
CA SER A 463 -3.47 20.68 4.76
C SER A 463 -2.55 20.31 3.60
N GLU A 464 -1.53 19.50 3.87
CA GLU A 464 -0.68 18.95 2.81
C GLU A 464 -1.47 18.12 1.78
N TRP A 465 -2.62 17.55 2.18
CA TRP A 465 -3.53 16.87 1.27
C TRP A 465 -4.09 17.79 0.18
N GLN A 466 -4.44 19.03 0.53
CA GLN A 466 -4.89 20.02 -0.45
C GLN A 466 -3.77 20.39 -1.42
N GLN A 467 -2.56 20.57 -0.89
CA GLN A 467 -1.39 20.88 -1.72
C GLN A 467 -1.03 19.73 -2.67
N ASP A 468 -1.02 18.50 -2.17
CA ASP A 468 -0.77 17.32 -3.01
C ASP A 468 -1.86 17.19 -4.08
N CYS A 469 -3.12 17.38 -3.69
CA CYS A 469 -4.25 17.27 -4.60
C CYS A 469 -4.18 18.35 -5.68
N LEU A 470 -3.77 19.57 -5.34
CA LEU A 470 -3.54 20.65 -6.30
C LEU A 470 -2.41 20.30 -7.27
N ALA A 471 -1.31 19.71 -6.78
CA ALA A 471 -0.21 19.28 -7.64
C ALA A 471 -0.67 18.19 -8.64
N CYS A 472 -1.42 17.20 -8.16
CA CYS A 472 -1.98 16.14 -8.99
C CYS A 472 -2.99 16.69 -10.02
N LEU A 473 -3.85 17.62 -9.60
CA LEU A 473 -4.80 18.29 -10.48
C LEU A 473 -4.08 19.07 -11.59
N LEU A 474 -3.09 19.89 -11.24
CA LEU A 474 -2.29 20.65 -12.21
C LEU A 474 -1.54 19.73 -13.18
N LYS A 475 -1.01 18.61 -12.69
CA LYS A 475 -0.38 17.58 -13.52
C LYS A 475 -1.36 17.03 -14.55
N LEU A 476 -2.57 16.65 -14.13
CA LEU A 476 -3.61 16.13 -15.03
C LEU A 476 -4.09 17.19 -16.03
N LEU A 477 -4.23 18.44 -15.60
CA LEU A 477 -4.51 19.56 -16.50
C LEU A 477 -3.42 19.71 -17.56
N CYS A 478 -2.15 19.55 -17.21
CA CYS A 478 -1.06 19.55 -18.18
C CYS A 478 -1.14 18.34 -19.12
N GLN A 479 -1.37 17.13 -18.60
CA GLN A 479 -1.41 15.91 -19.41
C GLN A 479 -2.61 15.84 -20.37
N LEU A 480 -3.78 16.33 -19.95
CA LEU A 480 -5.00 16.31 -20.77
C LEU A 480 -5.15 17.59 -21.62
N GLY A 481 -4.61 18.71 -21.15
CA GLY A 481 -4.77 20.02 -21.76
C GLY A 481 -3.64 20.42 -22.71
N MET A 482 -2.57 19.64 -22.84
CA MET A 482 -1.46 19.92 -23.76
C MET A 482 -1.40 18.90 -24.90
N THR A 483 -1.06 19.36 -26.10
CA THR A 483 -0.78 18.50 -27.24
C THR A 483 0.66 18.01 -27.17
N HIS A 484 0.82 16.69 -27.05
CA HIS A 484 2.12 16.06 -27.25
C HIS A 484 2.37 16.02 -28.76
N THR A 485 3.18 16.97 -29.26
CA THR A 485 3.56 17.01 -30.68
C THR A 485 4.37 15.77 -31.05
N THR A 486 3.71 14.78 -31.64
CA THR A 486 4.37 13.70 -32.42
C THR A 486 4.45 14.04 -33.91
N ASP A 487 4.34 15.32 -34.27
CA ASP A 487 4.25 15.76 -35.68
C ASP A 487 5.52 16.47 -36.14
N ASP A 488 6.62 15.73 -36.22
CA ASP A 488 7.74 16.10 -37.12
C ASP A 488 8.32 14.89 -37.89
N SER A 489 7.73 13.68 -37.80
CA SER A 489 8.29 12.48 -38.45
C SER A 489 7.56 11.98 -39.72
N ALA A 490 6.63 12.72 -40.32
CA ALA A 490 5.86 12.20 -41.46
C ALA A 490 5.93 12.96 -42.80
N THR A 491 6.56 14.13 -42.93
CA THR A 491 6.47 14.89 -44.21
C THR A 491 7.77 15.43 -44.82
N ASN A 492 8.97 15.10 -44.33
CA ASN A 492 10.20 15.56 -45.01
C ASN A 492 11.37 14.56 -44.99
N LYS A 493 11.15 13.35 -45.51
CA LYS A 493 12.25 12.47 -45.96
C LYS A 493 12.72 12.89 -47.35
N ASN A 494 13.34 14.07 -47.49
CA ASN A 494 14.30 14.38 -48.57
C ASN A 494 14.92 15.78 -48.44
N LYS A 495 15.83 15.97 -47.48
CA LYS A 495 17.02 16.84 -47.64
C LYS A 495 18.02 16.60 -46.52
N ARG A 496 18.95 15.68 -46.74
CA ARG A 496 20.23 15.64 -46.02
C ARG A 496 20.96 16.97 -46.28
N LYS A 497 21.11 17.82 -45.26
CA LYS A 497 22.23 18.77 -45.15
C LYS A 497 22.33 19.34 -43.73
N ARG A 498 23.44 18.99 -43.07
CA ARG A 498 24.13 19.66 -41.94
C ARG A 498 23.31 20.75 -41.21
N CYS A 499 22.91 20.48 -39.98
CA CYS A 499 22.58 21.54 -39.02
C CYS A 499 23.10 21.16 -37.63
N THR A 500 23.78 22.12 -37.02
CA THR A 500 24.39 22.17 -35.70
C THR A 500 23.39 21.83 -34.58
N LYS A 501 23.85 21.11 -33.55
CA LYS A 501 23.13 20.90 -32.28
C LYS A 501 22.75 22.27 -31.68
N SER A 502 21.51 22.68 -31.87
CA SER A 502 20.79 23.46 -30.87
C SER A 502 19.71 22.55 -30.31
N ASP A 503 19.81 22.24 -29.01
CA ASP A 503 18.74 21.59 -28.26
C ASP A 503 17.52 22.52 -28.31
N LYS A 504 16.67 22.37 -29.32
CA LYS A 504 15.41 23.08 -29.38
C LYS A 504 14.48 22.43 -28.36
N MET A 505 14.37 23.06 -27.19
CA MET A 505 13.37 22.71 -26.19
C MET A 505 11.98 22.77 -26.84
N VAL A 506 11.36 21.62 -27.07
CA VAL A 506 10.02 21.53 -27.64
C VAL A 506 9.04 21.80 -26.52
N ILE A 507 8.37 22.95 -26.59
CA ILE A 507 7.34 23.34 -25.62
C ILE A 507 5.99 22.83 -26.15
N PRO A 508 5.29 21.95 -25.41
CA PRO A 508 3.96 21.49 -25.78
C PRO A 508 2.99 22.67 -25.90
N LYS A 509 2.12 22.66 -26.91
CA LYS A 509 1.06 23.67 -27.07
C LYS A 509 -0.19 23.23 -26.30
N LEU A 510 -1.04 24.17 -25.92
CA LEU A 510 -2.35 23.82 -25.36
C LEU A 510 -3.26 23.19 -26.42
N SER A 511 -4.09 22.25 -26.00
CA SER A 511 -5.16 21.68 -26.82
C SER A 511 -6.28 22.70 -27.00
N GLN A 512 -7.07 22.57 -28.07
CA GLN A 512 -8.15 23.51 -28.34
C GLN A 512 -9.21 23.58 -27.22
N PRO A 513 -9.64 22.45 -26.61
CA PRO A 513 -10.52 22.50 -25.43
C PRO A 513 -9.91 23.28 -24.26
N MET A 514 -8.59 23.14 -24.03
CA MET A 514 -7.92 23.88 -22.97
C MET A 514 -7.86 25.39 -23.26
N VAL A 515 -7.50 25.78 -24.49
CA VAL A 515 -7.46 27.21 -24.89
C VAL A 515 -8.80 27.91 -24.65
N GLN A 516 -9.92 27.23 -24.89
CA GLN A 516 -11.26 27.79 -24.65
C GLN A 516 -11.56 28.05 -23.17
N LEU A 517 -10.89 27.36 -22.26
CA LEU A 517 -11.02 27.55 -20.81
C LEU A 517 -10.08 28.65 -20.29
N MET A 518 -8.97 28.89 -20.97
CA MET A 518 -7.89 29.76 -20.51
C MET A 518 -8.17 31.24 -20.83
N ASN A 519 -8.95 31.90 -19.97
CA ASN A 519 -9.19 33.34 -20.03
C ASN A 519 -8.07 34.12 -19.30
N ILE A 520 -7.46 35.09 -19.98
CA ILE A 520 -6.35 35.90 -19.46
C ILE A 520 -6.72 36.62 -18.16
N GLU A 521 -7.90 37.24 -18.09
CA GLU A 521 -8.31 38.10 -16.96
C GLU A 521 -8.58 37.32 -15.67
N THR A 522 -8.89 36.03 -15.76
CA THR A 522 -9.24 35.21 -14.58
C THR A 522 -8.16 34.19 -14.24
N VAL A 523 -7.52 33.58 -15.24
CA VAL A 523 -6.60 32.46 -15.05
C VAL A 523 -5.19 32.94 -14.70
N ILE A 524 -4.75 34.09 -15.24
CA ILE A 524 -3.46 34.66 -14.86
C ILE A 524 -3.44 35.00 -13.36
N PRO A 525 -4.40 35.77 -12.79
CA PRO A 525 -4.47 36.02 -11.35
C PRO A 525 -4.52 34.74 -10.51
N ARG A 526 -5.22 33.71 -11.01
CA ARG A 526 -5.30 32.41 -10.33
C ARG A 526 -3.94 31.72 -10.23
N LEU A 527 -3.21 31.64 -11.35
CA LEU A 527 -1.89 31.01 -11.41
C LEU A 527 -0.83 31.81 -10.66
N THR A 528 -0.86 33.15 -10.76
CA THR A 528 0.06 34.01 -10.00
C THR A 528 -0.17 33.91 -8.50
N SER A 529 -1.42 33.83 -8.05
CA SER A 529 -1.75 33.58 -6.65
C SER A 529 -1.17 32.24 -6.13
N ILE A 530 -1.35 31.15 -6.90
CA ILE A 530 -0.79 29.83 -6.53
C ILE A 530 0.72 29.88 -6.45
N LEU A 531 1.38 30.48 -7.44
CA LEU A 531 2.84 30.62 -7.45
C LEU A 531 3.36 31.54 -6.35
N TYR A 532 2.60 32.59 -6.01
CA TYR A 532 2.93 33.47 -4.90
C TYR A 532 2.88 32.75 -3.57
N GLU A 533 1.80 32.03 -3.27
CA GLU A 533 1.68 31.25 -2.04
C GLU A 533 2.72 30.13 -1.99
N ALA A 534 2.89 29.41 -3.10
CA ALA A 534 3.95 28.42 -3.22
C ALA A 534 5.31 29.07 -2.92
N SER A 535 5.56 30.30 -3.39
CA SER A 535 6.85 30.99 -3.22
C SER A 535 7.17 31.45 -1.78
N MET A 536 6.22 31.35 -0.84
CA MET A 536 6.41 31.89 0.51
C MET A 536 7.50 31.14 1.31
N PRO A 537 8.25 31.84 2.18
CA PRO A 537 9.20 31.21 3.10
C PRO A 537 8.48 30.23 4.02
N ARG A 538 9.09 29.07 4.29
CA ARG A 538 8.54 28.07 5.21
C ARG A 538 9.01 28.31 6.64
N ASP A 539 8.18 27.92 7.59
CA ASP A 539 8.61 27.71 8.96
C ASP A 539 9.67 26.59 8.98
N PRO A 540 10.89 26.85 9.48
CA PRO A 540 11.94 25.85 9.61
C PRO A 540 11.52 24.61 10.42
N ASN A 541 10.53 24.74 11.29
CA ASN A 541 10.04 23.67 12.15
C ASN A 541 8.85 22.90 11.55
N HIS A 542 8.45 23.21 10.31
CA HIS A 542 7.34 22.54 9.66
C HIS A 542 7.72 21.11 9.23
N TYR A 543 7.12 20.11 9.88
CA TYR A 543 7.28 18.71 9.53
C TYR A 543 6.47 18.36 8.27
N LYS A 544 7.14 17.87 7.22
CA LYS A 544 6.51 17.51 5.95
C LYS A 544 6.14 16.04 5.88
N THR A 545 4.91 15.73 5.46
CA THR A 545 4.44 14.35 5.23
C THR A 545 3.95 14.12 3.80
N GLY A 546 3.87 15.16 2.97
CA GLY A 546 3.43 15.08 1.57
C GLY A 546 4.38 14.33 0.63
N PHE A 547 3.79 13.59 -0.31
CA PHE A 547 4.50 12.94 -1.42
C PHE A 547 4.81 13.95 -2.52
N TRP A 548 3.81 14.77 -2.82
CA TRP A 548 3.94 15.92 -3.69
C TRP A 548 4.23 17.12 -2.79
N GLY A 549 4.62 18.23 -3.39
CA GLY A 549 4.96 19.40 -2.61
C GLY A 549 4.97 20.65 -3.45
N ARG A 550 5.36 21.74 -2.80
CA ARG A 550 5.59 23.05 -3.41
C ARG A 550 6.30 22.95 -4.76
N ALA A 551 7.35 22.13 -4.85
CA ALA A 551 8.12 21.96 -6.07
C ALA A 551 7.26 21.47 -7.24
N GLN A 552 6.41 20.46 -7.02
CA GLN A 552 5.52 19.93 -8.06
C GLN A 552 4.39 20.89 -8.41
N VAL A 553 3.82 21.60 -7.42
CA VAL A 553 2.84 22.68 -7.69
C VAL A 553 3.46 23.74 -8.58
N VAL A 554 4.66 24.22 -8.23
CA VAL A 554 5.41 25.20 -9.03
C VAL A 554 5.71 24.64 -10.42
N GLN A 555 6.21 23.40 -10.50
CA GLN A 555 6.56 22.76 -11.76
C GLN A 555 5.38 22.74 -12.74
N TYR A 556 4.21 22.23 -12.32
CA TYR A 556 3.07 22.12 -13.21
C TYR A 556 2.37 23.45 -13.46
N ALA A 557 2.30 24.34 -12.47
CA ALA A 557 1.79 25.70 -12.69
C ALA A 557 2.64 26.46 -13.71
N MET A 558 3.98 26.39 -13.57
CA MET A 558 4.91 26.99 -14.54
C MET A 558 4.81 26.32 -15.91
N ALA A 559 4.71 24.99 -15.98
CA ALA A 559 4.54 24.28 -17.24
C ALA A 559 3.27 24.75 -17.98
N LEU A 560 2.17 24.95 -17.25
CA LEU A 560 0.92 25.46 -17.80
C LEU A 560 1.06 26.90 -18.30
N ILE A 561 1.67 27.82 -17.53
CA ILE A 561 1.93 29.21 -17.95
C ILE A 561 2.79 29.23 -19.21
N VAL A 562 3.89 28.46 -19.24
CA VAL A 562 4.83 28.45 -20.36
C VAL A 562 4.16 27.92 -21.63
N SER A 563 3.41 26.82 -21.52
CA SER A 563 2.65 26.26 -22.63
C SER A 563 1.60 27.25 -23.15
N TRP A 564 0.89 27.93 -22.23
CA TRP A 564 -0.12 28.93 -22.59
C TRP A 564 0.49 30.13 -23.31
N ALA A 565 1.59 30.68 -22.77
CA ALA A 565 2.32 31.80 -23.35
C ALA A 565 2.99 31.49 -24.70
N TYR A 566 3.13 30.21 -25.04
CA TYR A 566 3.56 29.75 -26.37
C TYR A 566 2.40 29.51 -27.34
N THR A 567 1.18 29.32 -26.82
CA THR A 567 -0.01 29.00 -27.61
C THR A 567 -0.83 30.24 -27.94
N VAL A 568 -0.94 31.19 -27.01
CA VAL A 568 -1.79 32.38 -27.10
C VAL A 568 -0.96 33.65 -26.89
N SER A 569 -1.16 34.65 -27.76
CA SER A 569 -0.53 35.98 -27.63
C SER A 569 -1.16 36.80 -26.50
N GLY A 570 -0.42 37.72 -25.87
CA GLY A 570 -0.95 38.59 -24.80
C GLY A 570 -0.77 38.01 -23.39
N VAL A 571 -0.54 36.70 -23.26
CA VAL A 571 -0.34 36.02 -21.97
C VAL A 571 0.93 36.51 -21.27
N ARG A 572 2.00 36.78 -22.03
CA ARG A 572 3.27 37.27 -21.46
C ARG A 572 3.11 38.68 -20.92
N GLU A 573 2.48 39.54 -21.71
CA GLU A 573 2.17 40.92 -21.37
C GLU A 573 1.30 40.97 -20.12
N ALA A 574 0.24 40.16 -20.06
CA ALA A 574 -0.63 40.04 -18.88
C ALA A 574 0.13 39.56 -17.64
N LEU A 575 1.03 38.59 -17.78
CA LEU A 575 1.84 38.09 -16.67
C LEU A 575 2.78 39.18 -16.11
N TYR A 576 3.35 40.02 -16.98
CA TYR A 576 4.21 41.14 -16.54
C TYR A 576 3.43 42.26 -15.85
N THR A 577 2.15 42.42 -16.14
CA THR A 577 1.30 43.44 -15.51
C THR A 577 0.79 43.04 -14.13
N GLU A 578 0.93 41.79 -13.73
CA GLU A 578 0.51 41.30 -12.40
C GLU A 578 1.40 41.85 -11.28
N GLU A 579 0.79 42.45 -10.27
CA GLU A 579 1.49 43.15 -9.17
C GLU A 579 2.52 42.26 -8.45
N GLN A 580 2.23 40.98 -8.31
CA GLN A 580 3.06 40.04 -7.54
C GLN A 580 4.07 39.26 -8.39
N PHE A 581 4.09 39.45 -9.72
CA PHE A 581 4.92 38.68 -10.65
C PHE A 581 6.40 38.66 -10.26
N HIS A 582 7.00 39.84 -10.10
CA HIS A 582 8.41 39.96 -9.76
C HIS A 582 8.75 39.36 -8.40
N THR A 583 7.81 39.42 -7.44
CA THR A 583 8.03 38.97 -6.06
C THR A 583 8.14 37.46 -5.98
N TRP A 584 7.15 36.73 -6.51
CA TRP A 584 7.16 35.27 -6.44
C TRP A 584 8.25 34.69 -7.34
N LEU A 585 8.48 35.28 -8.52
CA LEU A 585 9.53 34.80 -9.43
C LEU A 585 10.91 34.95 -8.80
N ARG A 586 11.18 36.12 -8.20
CA ARG A 586 12.43 36.35 -7.48
C ARG A 586 12.61 35.35 -6.35
N ARG A 587 11.56 35.07 -5.56
CA ARG A 587 11.64 34.07 -4.48
C ARG A 587 11.91 32.67 -5.01
N LEU A 588 11.24 32.24 -6.08
CA LEU A 588 11.46 30.91 -6.66
C LEU A 588 12.85 30.75 -7.28
N VAL A 589 13.44 31.82 -7.82
CA VAL A 589 14.77 31.79 -8.44
C VAL A 589 15.91 31.97 -7.41
N LEU A 590 15.68 32.73 -6.35
CA LEU A 590 16.69 33.03 -5.32
C LEU A 590 16.61 32.11 -4.09
N GLU A 591 15.58 31.29 -3.95
CA GLU A 591 15.59 30.17 -3.00
C GLU A 591 16.48 29.03 -3.55
N GLU A 592 17.79 29.28 -3.58
CA GLU A 592 18.85 28.27 -3.36
C GLU A 592 19.68 28.68 -2.14
#